data_AF-A0A7I9V1S6-F1
#
_entry.id   AF-A0A7I9V1S6-F1
#
_cell.length_a   1.000
_cell.length_b   1.000
_cell.length_c   1.000
_cell.angle_alpha   90.00
_cell.angle_beta   90.00
_cell.angle_gamma   90.00
#
_symmetry.space_group_name_H-M   'P 1'
#
loop_
_entity.id
_entity.type
_entity.pdbx_description
1 polymer ?
#
loop_
_entity_poly.entity_id
_entity_poly.type
_entity_poly.pdbx_seq_one_letter_code
_entity_poly.pdbx_strand_id
1 'polypeptide(L)'
;MRLTRDGAWSESVAVVAALADGDKSEAAEIVRTSGDPELVTEGLLHVLSALMRLAGPESGRLVEFCRARPTPPPIPVLLSPR
;
A
#
# COMPACT_ATOMS: atom_id res chain seq x y z
N MET A 1 -10.85 -1.50 -17.09
CA MET A 1 -11.18 -2.64 -16.22
C MET A 1 -10.91 -2.18 -14.80
N ARG A 2 -11.91 -2.13 -13.92
CA ARG A 2 -11.69 -1.65 -12.53
C ARG A 2 -10.90 -2.69 -11.76
N LEU A 3 -9.91 -2.25 -11.00
CA LEU A 3 -9.10 -3.12 -10.17
C LEU A 3 -9.95 -3.67 -9.00
N THR A 4 -9.73 -4.92 -8.61
CA THR A 4 -10.30 -5.43 -7.36
C THR A 4 -9.50 -4.90 -6.18
N ARG A 5 -10.11 -4.88 -4.99
CA ARG A 5 -9.42 -4.45 -3.75
C ARG A 5 -8.16 -5.28 -3.47
N ASP A 6 -8.21 -6.57 -3.74
CA ASP A 6 -7.07 -7.48 -3.60
C ASP A 6 -5.97 -7.22 -4.64
N GLY A 7 -6.37 -6.85 -5.86
CA GLY A 7 -5.44 -6.38 -6.87
C GLY A 7 -4.73 -5.11 -6.42
N ALA A 8 -5.47 -4.16 -5.86
CA ALA A 8 -4.93 -2.86 -5.45
C ALA A 8 -4.01 -3.01 -4.24
N TRP A 9 -4.35 -3.94 -3.34
CA TRP A 9 -3.47 -4.32 -2.25
C TRP A 9 -2.16 -4.92 -2.75
N SER A 10 -2.23 -5.84 -3.71
CA SER A 10 -1.03 -6.44 -4.31
C SER A 10 -0.13 -5.40 -4.98
N GLU A 11 -0.72 -4.46 -5.74
CA GLU A 11 0.01 -3.33 -6.33
C GLU A 11 0.63 -2.42 -5.26
N SER A 12 -0.10 -2.12 -4.17
CA SER A 12 0.43 -1.33 -3.05
C SER A 12 1.64 -1.98 -2.39
N VAL A 13 1.60 -3.31 -2.18
CA VAL A 13 2.71 -4.07 -1.63
C VAL A 13 3.90 -4.11 -2.59
N ALA A 14 3.64 -4.20 -3.91
CA ALA A 14 4.69 -4.14 -4.93
C ALA A 14 5.38 -2.77 -4.97
N VAL A 15 4.63 -1.66 -4.86
CA VAL A 15 5.19 -0.30 -4.74
C VAL A 15 6.12 -0.21 -3.52
N VAL A 16 5.71 -0.73 -2.37
CA VAL A 16 6.53 -0.68 -1.15
C VAL A 16 7.77 -1.56 -1.28
N ALA A 17 7.67 -2.71 -1.95
CA ALA A 17 8.81 -3.56 -2.24
C ALA A 17 9.85 -2.84 -3.12
N ALA A 18 9.41 -2.25 -4.24
CA ALA A 18 10.28 -1.48 -5.13
C ALA A 18 10.96 -0.31 -4.39
N LEU A 19 10.21 0.42 -3.54
CA LEU A 19 10.78 1.49 -2.72
C LEU A 19 11.79 0.98 -1.68
N ALA A 20 11.57 -0.19 -1.09
CA ALA A 20 12.50 -0.81 -0.15
C ALA A 20 13.82 -1.22 -0.84
N ASP A 21 13.76 -1.63 -2.10
CA ASP A 21 14.92 -1.95 -2.93
C ASP A 21 15.59 -0.70 -3.54
N GLY A 22 15.01 0.48 -3.33
CA GLY A 22 15.49 1.76 -3.87
C GLY A 22 15.09 2.04 -5.32
N ASP A 23 14.28 1.17 -5.94
CA ASP A 23 13.76 1.33 -7.30
C ASP A 23 12.52 2.24 -7.33
N LYS A 24 12.79 3.55 -7.34
CA LYS A 24 11.73 4.57 -7.44
C LYS A 24 11.06 4.58 -8.82
N SER A 25 11.73 4.09 -9.86
CA SER A 25 11.22 4.09 -11.22
C SER A 25 10.16 3.01 -11.39
N GLU A 26 10.41 1.81 -10.89
CA GLU A 26 9.44 0.72 -10.83
C GLU A 26 8.23 1.09 -9.96
N ALA A 27 8.47 1.64 -8.77
CA ALA A 27 7.39 2.12 -7.89
C ALA A 27 6.48 3.14 -8.60
N ALA A 28 7.07 4.09 -9.33
CA ALA A 28 6.31 5.09 -10.09
C ALA A 28 5.56 4.51 -11.29
N GLU A 29 6.13 3.51 -11.95
CA GLU A 29 5.48 2.83 -13.07
C GLU A 29 4.24 2.07 -12.59
N ILE A 30 4.35 1.29 -11.50
CA ILE A 30 3.21 0.54 -10.93
C ILE A 30 2.03 1.47 -10.65
N VAL A 31 2.28 2.62 -10.00
CA VAL A 31 1.22 3.60 -9.70
C VAL A 31 0.64 4.20 -10.98
N ARG A 32 1.46 4.47 -11.99
CA ARG A 32 1.03 5.09 -13.26
C ARG A 32 0.18 4.14 -14.11
N THR A 33 0.51 2.85 -14.11
CA THR A 33 -0.19 1.83 -14.89
C THR A 33 -1.33 1.17 -14.13
N SER A 34 -1.50 1.48 -12.83
CA SER A 34 -2.58 0.94 -12.03
C SER A 34 -3.94 1.24 -12.64
N GLY A 35 -4.82 0.24 -12.63
CA GLY A 35 -6.22 0.38 -13.02
C GLY A 35 -7.06 1.19 -12.02
N ASP A 36 -6.55 1.44 -10.80
CA ASP A 36 -7.19 2.26 -9.77
C ASP A 36 -6.15 2.88 -8.80
N PRO A 37 -5.51 4.01 -9.17
CA PRO A 37 -4.48 4.65 -8.34
C PRO A 37 -4.96 5.14 -6.96
N GLU A 38 -6.26 5.41 -6.81
CA GLU A 38 -6.85 5.84 -5.53
C GLU A 38 -6.82 4.68 -4.52
N LEU A 39 -7.21 3.48 -4.95
CA LEU A 39 -7.13 2.27 -4.11
C LEU A 39 -5.69 1.89 -3.77
N VAL A 40 -4.74 2.08 -4.70
CA VAL A 40 -3.31 1.89 -4.41
C VAL A 40 -2.85 2.88 -3.33
N THR A 41 -3.25 4.15 -3.44
CA THR A 41 -2.90 5.16 -2.43
C THR A 41 -3.48 4.82 -1.05
N GLU A 42 -4.73 4.34 -0.99
CA GLU A 42 -5.34 3.84 0.24
C GLU A 42 -4.54 2.67 0.84
N GLY A 43 -4.11 1.72 0.00
CA GLY A 43 -3.24 0.61 0.40
C GLY A 43 -1.91 1.10 1.00
N LEU A 44 -1.28 2.10 0.38
CA LEU A 44 -0.06 2.72 0.92
C LEU A 44 -0.28 3.39 2.29
N LEU A 45 -1.43 4.02 2.52
CA LEU A 45 -1.79 4.57 3.83
C LEU A 45 -1.93 3.48 4.90
N HIS A 46 -2.47 2.30 4.53
CA HIS A 46 -2.50 1.16 5.45
C HIS A 46 -1.10 0.64 5.79
N VAL A 47 -0.19 0.59 4.81
CA VAL A 47 1.21 0.23 5.05
C VAL A 47 1.88 1.24 5.99
N LEU A 48 1.67 2.53 5.77
CA LEU A 48 2.17 3.57 6.68
C LEU A 48 1.59 3.44 8.10
N SER A 49 0.29 3.12 8.22
CA SER A 49 -0.34 2.84 9.50
C SER A 49 0.27 1.62 10.21
N ALA A 50 0.59 0.57 9.47
CA ALA A 50 1.30 -0.59 10.00
C ALA A 50 2.71 -0.21 10.45
N LEU A 51 3.45 0.55 9.65
CA LEU A 51 4.78 1.08 10.00
C LEU A 51 4.77 1.87 11.30
N MET A 52 3.82 2.79 11.48
CA MET A 52 3.70 3.58 12.72
C MET A 52 3.43 2.72 13.97
N ARG A 53 2.91 1.49 13.80
CA ARG A 53 2.62 0.55 14.90
C ARG A 53 3.77 -0.42 15.16
N LEU A 54 4.64 -0.66 14.18
CA LEU A 54 5.82 -1.51 14.35
C LEU A 54 6.89 -0.71 15.11
N ALA A 55 7.22 -1.15 16.33
CA ALA A 55 8.22 -0.48 17.16
C ALA A 55 9.63 -0.97 16.77
N GLY A 56 10.43 -0.12 16.11
CA GLY A 56 11.88 -0.32 15.98
C GLY A 56 12.36 -0.85 14.61
N PRO A 57 13.55 -1.52 14.55
CA PRO A 57 14.25 -1.88 13.30
C PRO A 57 13.58 -2.95 12.44
N GLU A 58 12.34 -3.34 12.77
CA GLU A 58 11.54 -4.34 12.05
C GLU A 58 10.94 -3.80 10.74
N SER A 59 11.17 -2.53 10.39
CA SER A 59 10.79 -1.96 9.09
C SER A 59 11.39 -2.74 7.91
N GLY A 60 12.53 -3.41 8.09
CA GLY A 60 13.12 -4.30 7.09
C GLY A 60 12.25 -5.53 6.76
N ARG A 61 11.28 -5.89 7.60
CA ARG A 61 10.31 -6.98 7.38
C ARG A 61 8.93 -6.48 6.96
N LEU A 62 8.76 -5.19 6.72
CA LEU A 62 7.46 -4.60 6.38
C LEU A 62 6.84 -5.24 5.13
N VAL A 63 7.63 -5.47 4.10
CA VAL A 63 7.15 -6.06 2.84
C VAL A 63 6.64 -7.48 3.09
N GLU A 64 7.40 -8.31 3.82
CA GLU A 64 6.98 -9.66 4.21
C GLU A 64 5.71 -9.63 5.08
N PHE A 65 5.66 -8.69 6.03
CA PHE A 65 4.49 -8.48 6.87
C PHE A 65 3.24 -8.13 6.05
N CYS A 66 3.36 -7.24 5.07
CA CYS A 66 2.25 -6.84 4.21
C CYS A 66 1.81 -7.98 3.29
N ARG A 67 2.74 -8.75 2.73
CA ARG A 67 2.44 -9.94 1.90
C ARG A 67 1.69 -11.02 2.66
N ALA A 68 1.94 -11.16 3.97
CA ALA A 68 1.28 -12.16 4.82
C ALA A 68 -0.12 -11.71 5.32
N ARG A 69 -0.51 -10.46 5.08
CA ARG A 69 -1.77 -9.89 5.58
C ARG A 69 -2.86 -9.93 4.49
N PRO A 70 -4.11 -10.22 4.87
CA PRO A 70 -5.23 -10.01 3.96
C PRO A 70 -5.37 -8.52 3.65
N THR A 71 -6.03 -8.23 2.53
CA THR A 71 -6.39 -6.88 2.12
C THR A 71 -7.08 -6.13 3.28
N PRO A 72 -6.58 -4.96 3.69
CA PRO A 72 -7.15 -4.22 4.81
C PRO A 72 -8.55 -3.67 4.48
N PRO A 73 -9.40 -3.47 5.50
CA PRO A 73 -10.73 -2.87 5.31
C PRO A 73 -10.62 -1.40 4.88
N PRO A 74 -11.66 -0.85 4.23
CA PRO A 74 -11.62 0.52 3.74
C PRO A 74 -11.31 1.55 4.81
N ILE A 75 -10.43 2.52 4.48
CA ILE A 75 -10.26 3.71 5.31
C ILE A 75 -11.59 4.48 5.26
N PRO A 76 -12.29 4.65 6.39
CA PRO A 76 -13.53 5.39 6.40
C PRO A 76 -13.27 6.82 5.93
N VAL A 77 -14.07 7.29 4.97
CA VAL A 77 -14.07 8.71 4.63
C VAL A 77 -14.63 9.44 5.85
N LEU A 78 -13.76 10.12 6.59
CA LEU A 78 -14.17 11.04 7.65
C LEU A 78 -14.77 12.27 6.97
N LEU A 79 -16.01 12.15 6.51
CA LEU A 79 -16.81 13.30 6.14
C LEU A 79 -17.12 14.05 7.45
N SER A 80 -16.36 15.11 7.74
CA SER A 80 -16.84 16.10 8.70
C SER A 80 -18.16 16.68 8.15
N PRO A 81 -19.29 16.58 8.87
CA PRO A 81 -20.45 17.38 8.51
C PRO A 81 -20.04 18.86 8.59
N ARG A 82 -20.32 19.60 7.51
CA ARG A 82 -20.14 21.05 7.43
C ARG A 82 -21.01 21.77 8.44
#